data_AF-A0AAN8NNW7-F1
#
_entry.id   AF-A0AAN8NNW7-F1
#
_cell.length_a   1.000
_cell.length_b   1.000
_cell.length_c   1.000
_cell.angle_alpha   90.00
_cell.angle_beta   90.00
_cell.angle_gamma   90.00
#
_symmetry.space_group_name_H-M   'P 1'
#
loop_
_entity.id
_entity.type
_entity.pdbx_description
1 polymer ?
#
loop_
_entity_poly.entity_id
_entity_poly.type
_entity_poly.pdbx_seq_one_letter_code
_entity_poly.pdbx_strand_id
1 'polypeptide(L)'
;MVKIFFIISGFVLTVKAVKLTRVVGAIDGHGLMNNLSSSVWKRYLRLYIPCAAGFVLCALMISAGMMEVIPAGTKPNWISGNLERRPPTKNNIFQQLWFAVKDFYIFAFDLTLFNIRDRKYATDGHLWTIPVEFKSSIQLFIFVAGTCTLKRWIRVYIIIPITTIVLLYYGGWGLSLFIFGYFLAELNSDIPTNVKERQFGTSIFKTTLHTTMAIAGLFLLSYPRKFPSSEYTTGFQFLVPLTPATYPRAGGKRSDSTHEFWQTIGSMLLVWALLYLPRIQKLVLCNKVSQYFGKISFAIYIMHAQTQHSIGYWVVVNGLKFVGLWRYNVQKKVWDFVSGHNELYAAVVLGGFIFITFPTTVCWADVFWRGVDLQSVRFLRWLEPKIKR
;
A
#
# COMPACT_ATOMS: atom_id res chain seq x y z
N MET A 1 -6.30 0.14 2.07
CA MET A 1 -5.71 -0.86 1.15
C MET A 1 -4.26 -1.21 1.50
N VAL A 2 -3.37 -0.22 1.68
CA VAL A 2 -1.93 -0.41 1.98
C VAL A 2 -1.63 -1.39 3.13
N LYS A 3 -2.43 -1.36 4.21
CA LYS A 3 -2.16 -2.14 5.43
C LYS A 3 -2.18 -3.65 5.24
N ILE A 4 -3.01 -4.15 4.32
CA ILE A 4 -3.05 -5.57 3.99
C ILE A 4 -1.73 -6.00 3.34
N PHE A 5 -1.16 -5.16 2.46
CA PHE A 5 0.15 -5.41 1.86
C PHE A 5 1.25 -5.50 2.91
N PHE A 6 1.20 -4.69 3.99
CA PHE A 6 2.19 -4.76 5.07
C PHE A 6 2.16 -6.11 5.79
N ILE A 7 0.97 -6.68 6.05
CA ILE A 7 0.84 -8.02 6.65
C ILE A 7 1.38 -9.09 5.71
N ILE A 8 0.99 -9.06 4.44
CA ILE A 8 1.45 -10.02 3.42
C ILE A 8 2.97 -9.94 3.26
N SER A 9 3.51 -8.72 3.23
CA SER A 9 4.94 -8.46 3.14
C SER A 9 5.66 -9.10 4.34
N GLY A 10 5.24 -8.78 5.56
CA GLY A 10 5.74 -9.38 6.81
C GLY A 10 5.74 -10.91 6.79
N PHE A 11 4.64 -11.51 6.32
CA PHE A 11 4.51 -12.96 6.15
C PHE A 11 5.57 -13.52 5.18
N VAL A 12 5.59 -13.04 3.93
CA VAL A 12 6.45 -13.59 2.85
C VAL A 12 7.93 -13.56 3.21
N LEU A 13 8.39 -12.51 3.89
CA LEU A 13 9.80 -12.34 4.24
C LEU A 13 10.25 -13.32 5.32
N THR A 14 9.34 -13.68 6.21
CA THR A 14 9.65 -14.47 7.39
C THR A 14 9.40 -15.94 7.19
N VAL A 15 8.59 -16.36 6.20
CA VAL A 15 8.35 -17.78 5.90
C VAL A 15 9.64 -18.59 5.78
N LYS A 16 10.65 -18.08 5.04
CA LYS A 16 11.91 -18.81 4.87
C LYS A 16 12.74 -18.82 6.15
N ALA A 17 12.77 -17.72 6.89
CA ALA A 17 13.48 -17.64 8.17
C ALA A 17 12.86 -18.58 9.22
N VAL A 18 11.54 -18.63 9.32
CA VAL A 18 10.79 -19.55 10.21
C VAL A 18 11.06 -21.01 9.86
N LYS A 19 11.14 -21.36 8.57
CA LYS A 19 11.46 -22.73 8.15
C LYS A 19 12.87 -23.15 8.58
N LEU A 20 13.85 -22.25 8.53
CA LEU A 20 15.23 -22.52 8.94
C LEU A 20 15.37 -22.66 10.46
N THR A 21 14.64 -21.88 11.24
CA THR A 21 14.66 -21.96 12.72
C THR A 21 13.88 -23.14 13.29
N ARG A 22 13.20 -23.91 12.44
CA ARG A 22 12.32 -25.02 12.84
C ARG A 22 12.99 -26.39 12.80
N VAL A 23 14.11 -26.56 12.09
CA VAL A 23 14.81 -27.85 11.99
C VAL A 23 15.22 -28.29 13.41
N VAL A 24 14.64 -29.40 13.86
CA VAL A 24 14.80 -29.91 15.22
C VAL A 24 16.24 -30.37 15.41
N GLY A 25 16.95 -29.80 16.40
CA GLY A 25 18.27 -30.27 16.86
C GLY A 25 19.42 -29.28 16.75
N ALA A 26 19.37 -28.31 15.82
CA ALA A 26 20.34 -27.23 15.73
C ALA A 26 19.72 -26.02 15.01
N ILE A 27 19.79 -24.84 15.63
CA ILE A 27 19.51 -23.59 14.90
C ILE A 27 20.62 -23.47 13.85
N ASP A 28 20.28 -23.58 12.57
CA ASP A 28 21.20 -23.24 11.48
C ASP A 28 21.41 -21.72 11.43
N GLY A 29 22.20 -21.22 12.40
CA GLY A 29 22.46 -19.80 12.57
C GLY A 29 23.19 -19.20 11.37
N HIS A 30 24.07 -19.97 10.74
CA HIS A 30 24.76 -19.57 9.50
C HIS A 30 23.77 -19.46 8.33
N GLY A 31 22.89 -20.45 8.15
CA GLY A 31 21.84 -20.41 7.14
C GLY A 31 20.85 -19.25 7.35
N LEU A 32 20.46 -18.99 8.60
CA LEU A 32 19.59 -17.88 8.96
C LEU A 32 20.24 -16.52 8.66
N MET A 33 21.49 -16.31 9.09
CA MET A 33 22.22 -15.07 8.86
C MET A 33 22.42 -14.81 7.37
N ASN A 34 22.80 -15.83 6.59
CA ASN A 34 22.95 -15.75 5.14
C ASN A 34 21.60 -15.40 4.46
N ASN A 35 20.50 -15.96 4.95
CA ASN A 35 19.17 -15.65 4.43
C ASN A 35 18.74 -14.21 4.76
N LEU A 36 18.96 -13.76 6.00
CA LEU A 36 18.62 -12.41 6.43
C LEU A 36 19.47 -11.36 5.70
N SER A 37 20.79 -11.55 5.64
CA SER A 37 21.70 -10.62 4.95
C SER A 37 21.36 -10.50 3.47
N SER A 38 21.11 -11.63 2.79
CA SER A 38 20.68 -11.65 1.39
C SER A 38 19.33 -10.94 1.20
N SER A 39 18.41 -11.09 2.16
CA SER A 39 17.09 -10.45 2.10
C SER A 39 17.16 -8.94 2.30
N VAL A 40 18.07 -8.42 3.13
CA VAL A 40 18.23 -6.97 3.41
C VAL A 40 18.61 -6.20 2.14
N TRP A 41 19.71 -6.55 1.48
CA TRP A 41 20.20 -5.78 0.33
C TRP A 41 19.31 -5.94 -0.90
N LYS A 42 18.83 -7.16 -1.17
CA LYS A 42 17.91 -7.42 -2.30
C LYS A 42 16.63 -6.64 -2.15
N ARG A 43 16.17 -6.45 -0.91
CA ARG A 43 14.92 -5.74 -0.67
C ARG A 43 15.00 -4.27 -1.02
N TYR A 44 16.09 -3.60 -0.66
CA TYR A 44 16.28 -2.20 -1.03
C TYR A 44 16.16 -2.08 -2.56
N LEU A 45 16.96 -2.85 -3.30
CA LEU A 45 16.95 -2.78 -4.76
C LEU A 45 15.59 -3.15 -5.38
N ARG A 46 14.91 -4.19 -4.86
CA ARG A 46 13.61 -4.64 -5.38
C ARG A 46 12.51 -3.59 -5.23
N LEU A 47 12.54 -2.81 -4.15
CA LEU A 47 11.55 -1.75 -3.92
C LEU A 47 11.89 -0.48 -4.72
N TYR A 48 13.16 -0.06 -4.74
CA TYR A 48 13.55 1.23 -5.29
C TYR A 48 13.83 1.21 -6.80
N ILE A 49 14.24 0.10 -7.41
CA ILE A 49 14.49 0.04 -8.87
C ILE A 49 13.20 0.35 -9.66
N PRO A 50 12.06 -0.30 -9.39
CA PRO A 50 10.83 0.02 -10.10
C PRO A 50 10.34 1.44 -9.77
N CYS A 51 10.52 1.92 -8.54
CA CYS A 51 10.21 3.31 -8.20
C CYS A 51 11.05 4.31 -9.03
N ALA A 52 12.34 4.05 -9.23
CA ALA A 52 13.21 4.91 -10.03
C ALA A 52 12.71 5.02 -11.48
N ALA A 53 12.32 3.89 -12.08
CA ALA A 53 11.71 3.87 -13.41
C ALA A 53 10.37 4.63 -13.44
N GLY A 54 9.56 4.51 -12.39
CA GLY A 54 8.32 5.29 -12.23
C GLY A 54 8.56 6.81 -12.18
N PHE A 55 9.62 7.27 -11.50
CA PHE A 55 10.00 8.68 -11.46
C PHE A 55 10.44 9.19 -12.85
N VAL A 56 11.26 8.41 -13.56
CA VAL A 56 11.69 8.75 -14.92
C VAL A 56 10.49 8.80 -15.87
N LEU A 57 9.58 7.82 -15.80
CA LEU A 57 8.37 7.79 -16.61
C LEU A 57 7.46 8.98 -16.29
N CYS A 58 7.29 9.34 -15.02
CA CYS A 58 6.58 10.54 -14.59
C CYS A 58 7.20 11.80 -15.21
N ALA A 59 8.52 11.94 -15.19
CA ALA A 59 9.22 13.06 -15.83
C ALA A 59 8.95 13.15 -17.34
N LEU A 60 8.99 12.02 -18.05
CA LEU A 60 8.69 11.97 -19.48
C LEU A 60 7.24 12.35 -19.77
N MET A 61 6.29 11.88 -18.97
CA MET A 61 4.87 12.24 -19.10
C MET A 61 4.61 13.73 -18.84
N ILE A 62 5.34 14.34 -17.90
CA ILE A 62 5.26 15.79 -17.65
C ILE A 62 5.79 16.55 -18.87
N SER A 63 6.95 16.14 -19.41
CA SER A 63 7.54 16.76 -20.59
C SER A 63 6.68 16.59 -21.85
N ALA A 64 5.89 15.53 -21.93
CA ALA A 64 4.91 15.31 -23.01
C ALA A 64 3.59 16.09 -22.82
N GLY A 65 3.45 16.91 -21.77
CA GLY A 65 2.24 17.69 -21.50
C GLY A 65 1.05 16.88 -20.98
N MET A 66 1.22 15.57 -20.71
CA MET A 66 0.11 14.67 -20.38
C MET A 66 -0.60 14.98 -19.06
N MET A 67 0.03 15.76 -18.17
CA MET A 67 -0.51 16.11 -16.85
C MET A 67 -1.00 17.57 -16.75
N GLU A 68 -1.11 18.29 -17.87
CA GLU A 68 -1.45 19.73 -17.92
C GLU A 68 -2.93 20.08 -17.75
N VAL A 69 -3.79 19.08 -17.63
CA VAL A 69 -5.24 19.26 -17.49
C VAL A 69 -5.61 20.20 -16.33
N ILE A 70 -4.84 20.15 -15.23
CA ILE A 70 -4.98 21.07 -14.10
C ILE A 70 -3.64 21.79 -13.91
N PRO A 71 -3.61 23.14 -14.07
CA PRO A 71 -2.39 23.91 -13.86
C PRO A 71 -1.85 23.74 -12.44
N ALA A 72 -0.53 23.62 -12.31
CA ALA A 72 0.13 23.43 -11.02
C ALA A 72 -0.24 24.56 -10.04
N GLY A 73 -0.68 24.20 -8.83
CA GLY A 73 -1.04 25.16 -7.78
C GLY A 73 -2.46 25.72 -7.85
N THR A 74 -3.26 25.36 -8.86
CA THR A 74 -4.69 25.71 -8.90
C THR A 74 -5.51 24.66 -8.16
N LYS A 75 -6.44 25.09 -7.29
CA LYS A 75 -7.44 24.20 -6.68
C LYS A 75 -8.81 24.57 -7.26
N PRO A 76 -9.26 23.88 -8.32
CA PRO A 76 -10.49 24.28 -8.95
C PRO A 76 -11.69 23.82 -8.11
N ASN A 77 -12.73 24.66 -8.05
CA ASN A 77 -13.87 24.48 -7.13
C ASN A 77 -14.72 23.23 -7.40
N TRP A 78 -14.60 22.62 -8.58
CA TRP A 78 -15.34 21.43 -8.98
C TRP A 78 -14.74 20.12 -8.47
N ILE A 79 -13.49 20.14 -7.98
CA ILE A 79 -12.87 18.97 -7.37
C ILE A 79 -13.14 19.01 -5.88
N SER A 80 -14.14 18.26 -5.44
CA SER A 80 -14.39 18.04 -4.02
C SER A 80 -13.31 17.12 -3.44
N GLY A 81 -12.38 17.67 -2.64
CA GLY A 81 -11.39 16.86 -1.94
C GLY A 81 -10.00 17.50 -1.81
N ASN A 82 -9.03 16.67 -1.46
CA ASN A 82 -7.62 17.03 -1.53
C ASN A 82 -7.15 16.83 -2.97
N LEU A 83 -6.87 17.92 -3.68
CA LEU A 83 -6.20 17.84 -4.95
C LEU A 83 -4.75 17.45 -4.71
N GLU A 84 -4.31 16.35 -5.32
CA GLU A 84 -2.92 15.94 -5.21
C GLU A 84 -2.01 16.94 -5.93
N ARG A 85 -0.90 17.29 -5.28
CA ARG A 85 0.06 18.25 -5.80
C ARG A 85 0.82 17.60 -6.95
N ARG A 86 0.63 18.12 -8.16
CA ARG A 86 1.43 17.75 -9.32
C ARG A 86 2.90 18.19 -9.13
N PRO A 87 3.89 17.38 -9.56
CA PRO A 87 5.27 17.83 -9.69
C PRO A 87 5.40 19.05 -10.61
N PRO A 88 6.37 19.95 -10.34
CA PRO A 88 6.58 21.14 -11.14
C PRO A 88 7.01 20.78 -12.57
N THR A 89 6.45 21.50 -13.55
CA THR A 89 6.89 21.43 -14.95
C THR A 89 8.13 22.32 -15.12
N LYS A 90 9.14 21.82 -15.83
CA LYS A 90 10.37 22.54 -16.20
C LYS A 90 10.40 22.79 -17.70
N ASN A 91 11.13 23.82 -18.12
CA ASN A 91 11.14 24.27 -19.50
C ASN A 91 11.83 23.27 -20.44
N ASN A 92 12.83 22.54 -19.96
CA ASN A 92 13.62 21.59 -20.76
C ASN A 92 13.47 20.15 -20.23
N ILE A 93 13.45 19.16 -21.13
CA ILE A 93 13.38 17.73 -20.77
C ILE A 93 14.54 17.30 -19.88
N PHE A 94 15.75 17.80 -20.14
CA PHE A 94 16.92 17.52 -19.32
C PHE A 94 16.76 18.06 -17.89
N GLN A 95 16.17 19.25 -17.74
CA GLN A 95 15.87 19.83 -16.42
C GLN A 95 14.78 19.04 -15.70
N GLN A 96 13.79 18.52 -16.43
CA GLN A 96 12.73 17.68 -15.87
C GLN A 96 13.29 16.34 -15.39
N LEU A 97 14.16 15.70 -16.17
CA LEU A 97 14.84 14.45 -15.78
C LEU A 97 15.77 14.68 -14.59
N TRP A 98 16.55 15.75 -14.61
CA TRP A 98 17.42 16.10 -13.49
C TRP A 98 16.62 16.36 -12.20
N PHE A 99 15.47 17.03 -12.33
CA PHE A 99 14.55 17.19 -11.21
C PHE A 99 14.06 15.84 -10.67
N ALA A 100 13.65 14.91 -11.54
CA ALA A 100 13.21 13.58 -11.13
C ALA A 100 14.33 12.78 -10.45
N VAL A 101 15.57 12.87 -10.91
CA VAL A 101 16.73 12.25 -10.25
C VAL A 101 16.97 12.84 -8.87
N LYS A 102 16.93 14.17 -8.73
CA LYS A 102 17.08 14.85 -7.44
C LYS A 102 15.95 14.49 -6.47
N ASP A 103 14.72 14.44 -6.97
CA ASP A 103 13.55 14.10 -6.17
C ASP A 103 13.58 12.61 -5.75
N PHE A 104 14.05 11.73 -6.64
CA PHE A 104 14.29 10.32 -6.33
C PHE A 104 15.39 10.16 -5.28
N TYR A 105 16.46 10.97 -5.32
CA TYR A 105 17.51 10.95 -4.29
C TYR A 105 16.94 11.30 -2.91
N ILE A 106 16.11 12.35 -2.82
CA ILE A 106 15.43 12.73 -1.57
C ILE A 106 14.53 11.57 -1.09
N PHE A 107 13.76 10.99 -2.00
CA PHE A 107 12.88 9.88 -1.71
C PHE A 107 13.63 8.61 -1.25
N ALA A 108 14.69 8.21 -1.95
CA ALA A 108 15.36 6.92 -1.79
C ALA A 108 16.54 6.92 -0.81
N PHE A 109 17.07 8.09 -0.43
CA PHE A 109 18.17 8.23 0.53
C PHE A 109 17.79 9.12 1.72
N ASP A 110 17.46 10.39 1.49
CA ASP A 110 17.23 11.37 2.57
C ASP A 110 16.09 10.93 3.50
N LEU A 111 14.95 10.51 2.93
CA LEU A 111 13.77 10.13 3.70
C LEU A 111 13.89 8.73 4.31
N THR A 112 14.51 7.80 3.58
CA THR A 112 14.47 6.35 3.85
C THR A 112 15.61 5.90 4.74
N LEU A 113 16.84 6.32 4.42
CA LEU A 113 18.06 5.93 5.12
C LEU A 113 18.40 6.97 6.19
N PHE A 114 18.36 8.27 5.85
CA PHE A 114 18.75 9.34 6.77
C PHE A 114 17.60 9.90 7.61
N ASN A 115 16.36 9.51 7.30
CA ASN A 115 15.15 9.92 8.03
C ASN A 115 15.00 11.45 8.18
N ILE A 116 15.46 12.22 7.19
CA ILE A 116 15.41 13.69 7.18
C ILE A 116 13.97 14.12 6.89
N ARG A 117 13.19 14.38 7.96
CA ARG A 117 11.75 14.66 7.90
C ARG A 117 11.37 15.97 7.21
N ASP A 118 12.29 16.92 7.12
CA ASP A 118 12.02 18.25 6.56
C ASP A 118 12.00 18.27 5.04
N ARG A 119 12.53 17.22 4.40
CA ARG A 119 12.54 17.12 2.93
C ARG A 119 11.30 16.41 2.44
N LYS A 120 10.61 17.06 1.52
CA LYS A 120 9.42 16.53 0.83
C LYS A 120 9.78 16.33 -0.63
N TYR A 121 9.33 15.21 -1.17
CA TYR A 121 9.42 14.90 -2.58
C TYR A 121 8.08 15.21 -3.26
N ALA A 122 8.10 15.53 -4.55
CA ALA A 122 6.95 16.09 -5.26
C ALA A 122 6.48 15.25 -6.45
N THR A 123 7.26 14.25 -6.88
CA THR A 123 6.98 13.48 -8.11
C THR A 123 5.79 12.55 -7.96
N ASP A 124 5.63 11.89 -6.81
CA ASP A 124 4.52 10.97 -6.57
C ASP A 124 4.24 10.81 -5.06
N GLY A 125 3.25 11.55 -4.55
CA GLY A 125 2.90 11.53 -3.14
C GLY A 125 2.42 10.16 -2.64
N HIS A 126 1.95 9.29 -3.54
CA HIS A 126 1.40 7.99 -3.18
C HIS A 126 2.45 6.97 -2.75
N LEU A 127 3.70 7.12 -3.22
CA LEU A 127 4.84 6.23 -2.92
C LEU A 127 5.35 6.31 -1.46
N TRP A 128 4.71 7.10 -0.60
CA TRP A 128 5.13 7.34 0.78
C TRP A 128 5.20 6.07 1.62
N THR A 129 4.48 5.01 1.22
CA THR A 129 4.45 3.75 1.94
C THR A 129 5.71 2.93 1.73
N ILE A 130 6.45 3.14 0.62
CA ILE A 130 7.67 2.39 0.30
C ILE A 130 8.80 2.63 1.32
N PRO A 131 9.10 3.89 1.71
CA PRO A 131 10.00 4.16 2.83
C PRO A 131 9.59 3.49 4.13
N VAL A 132 8.30 3.54 4.47
CA VAL A 132 7.76 2.93 5.70
C VAL A 132 7.90 1.42 5.63
N GLU A 133 7.56 0.82 4.48
CA GLU A 133 7.68 -0.61 4.22
C GLU A 133 9.13 -1.05 4.41
N PHE A 134 10.09 -0.39 3.77
CA PHE A 134 11.51 -0.70 3.91
C PHE A 134 11.98 -0.60 5.37
N LYS A 135 11.63 0.47 6.11
CA LYS A 135 12.00 0.62 7.52
C LYS A 135 11.43 -0.52 8.39
N SER A 136 10.14 -0.82 8.25
CA SER A 136 9.48 -1.91 8.98
C SER A 136 10.08 -3.28 8.63
N SER A 137 10.62 -3.43 7.43
CA SER A 137 11.30 -4.64 6.99
C SER A 137 12.61 -4.89 7.73
N ILE A 138 13.44 -3.86 7.83
CA ILE A 138 14.73 -3.95 8.53
C ILE A 138 14.48 -4.20 10.02
N GLN A 139 13.53 -3.47 10.61
CA GLN A 139 13.08 -3.70 11.98
C GLN A 139 12.57 -5.13 12.20
N LEU A 140 11.80 -5.69 11.26
CA LEU A 140 11.35 -7.08 11.32
C LEU A 140 12.52 -8.06 11.24
N PHE A 141 13.51 -7.83 10.37
CA PHE A 141 14.70 -8.70 10.29
C PHE A 141 15.50 -8.69 11.59
N ILE A 142 15.67 -7.53 12.23
CA ILE A 142 16.30 -7.39 13.54
C ILE A 142 15.47 -8.14 14.60
N PHE A 143 14.15 -7.99 14.59
CA PHE A 143 13.25 -8.67 15.52
C PHE A 143 13.32 -10.21 15.36
N VAL A 144 13.37 -10.71 14.13
CA VAL A 144 13.53 -12.16 13.86
C VAL A 144 14.90 -12.63 14.33
N ALA A 145 15.98 -11.89 14.05
CA ALA A 145 17.33 -12.22 14.51
C ALA A 145 17.43 -12.23 16.05
N GLY A 146 16.78 -11.28 16.74
CA GLY A 146 16.78 -11.22 18.19
C GLY A 146 15.92 -12.27 18.88
N THR A 147 14.85 -12.75 18.23
CA THR A 147 13.92 -13.74 18.80
C THR A 147 14.21 -15.18 18.40
N CYS A 148 15.16 -15.42 17.49
CA CYS A 148 15.41 -16.76 16.94
C CYS A 148 15.91 -17.76 17.99
N THR A 149 16.62 -17.30 19.02
CA THR A 149 17.16 -18.12 20.12
C THR A 149 16.13 -18.47 21.19
N LEU A 150 14.99 -17.79 21.21
CA LEU A 150 13.96 -17.97 22.23
C LEU A 150 13.11 -19.21 21.94
N LYS A 151 12.60 -19.84 23.01
CA LYS A 151 11.64 -20.95 22.90
C LYS A 151 10.43 -20.51 22.07
N ARG A 152 10.01 -21.34 21.11
CA ARG A 152 8.93 -21.03 20.16
C ARG A 152 7.64 -20.58 20.86
N TRP A 153 7.23 -21.27 21.93
CA TRP A 153 6.00 -20.92 22.64
C TRP A 153 6.05 -19.51 23.26
N ILE A 154 7.19 -19.12 23.85
CA ILE A 154 7.42 -17.77 24.39
C ILE A 154 7.39 -16.76 23.23
N ARG A 155 8.12 -17.05 22.15
CA ARG A 155 8.18 -16.18 20.98
C ARG A 155 6.81 -15.92 20.37
N VAL A 156 6.05 -16.97 20.10
CA VAL A 156 4.80 -16.93 19.33
C VAL A 156 3.61 -16.48 20.17
N TYR A 157 3.46 -16.98 21.40
CA TYR A 157 2.27 -16.69 22.21
C TYR A 157 2.44 -15.52 23.18
N ILE A 158 3.67 -15.13 23.50
CA ILE A 158 3.93 -14.04 24.44
C ILE A 158 4.53 -12.83 23.70
N ILE A 159 5.72 -12.97 23.11
CA ILE A 159 6.50 -11.83 22.63
C ILE A 159 5.86 -11.16 21.42
N ILE A 160 5.47 -11.95 20.40
CA ILE A 160 4.87 -11.43 19.17
C ILE A 160 3.55 -10.68 19.46
N PRO A 161 2.57 -11.23 20.20
CA PRO A 161 1.33 -10.52 20.54
C PRO A 161 1.57 -9.26 21.37
N ILE A 162 2.40 -9.34 22.42
CA ILE A 162 2.70 -8.17 23.26
C ILE A 162 3.33 -7.06 22.43
N THR A 163 4.32 -7.39 21.60
CA THR A 163 5.01 -6.40 20.76
C THR A 163 4.05 -5.78 19.74
N THR A 164 3.16 -6.59 19.15
CA THR A 164 2.14 -6.11 18.20
C THR A 164 1.21 -5.09 18.86
N ILE A 165 0.71 -5.39 20.07
CA ILE A 165 -0.20 -4.53 20.84
C ILE A 165 0.51 -3.24 21.28
N VAL A 166 1.72 -3.35 21.82
CA VAL A 166 2.52 -2.19 22.27
C VAL A 166 2.80 -1.26 21.09
N LEU A 167 3.26 -1.80 19.95
CA LEU A 167 3.51 -0.98 18.77
C LEU A 167 2.24 -0.32 18.24
N LEU A 168 1.11 -1.04 18.25
CA LEU A 168 -0.17 -0.47 17.87
C LEU A 168 -0.57 0.69 18.80
N TYR A 169 -0.33 0.56 20.11
CA TYR A 169 -0.63 1.60 21.09
C TYR A 169 0.25 2.84 20.91
N TYR A 170 1.54 2.69 20.58
CA TYR A 170 2.49 3.82 20.42
C TYR A 170 2.54 4.42 19.00
N GLY A 171 1.62 4.08 18.10
CA GLY A 171 1.58 4.64 16.74
C GLY A 171 2.49 3.94 15.72
N GLY A 172 3.14 2.83 16.11
CA GLY A 172 3.99 2.00 15.25
C GLY A 172 3.20 1.04 14.35
N TRP A 173 2.14 1.53 13.68
CA TRP A 173 1.20 0.69 12.94
C TRP A 173 1.87 -0.15 11.84
N GLY A 174 2.87 0.39 11.15
CA GLY A 174 3.58 -0.30 10.06
C GLY A 174 4.31 -1.56 10.54
N LEU A 175 5.10 -1.43 11.61
CA LEU A 175 5.83 -2.55 12.20
C LEU A 175 4.89 -3.55 12.86
N SER A 176 3.82 -3.07 13.52
CA SER A 176 2.79 -3.94 14.12
C SER A 176 2.18 -4.91 13.08
N LEU A 177 1.88 -4.43 11.87
CA LEU A 177 1.37 -5.27 10.77
C LEU A 177 2.41 -6.27 10.26
N PHE A 178 3.68 -5.86 10.18
CA PHE A 178 4.77 -6.75 9.78
C PHE A 178 4.97 -7.89 10.78
N ILE A 179 4.92 -7.58 12.08
CA ILE A 179 5.02 -8.58 13.15
C ILE A 179 3.79 -9.48 13.17
N PHE A 180 2.59 -8.95 12.89
CA PHE A 180 1.42 -9.80 12.70
C PHE A 180 1.56 -10.73 11.48
N GLY A 181 2.16 -10.26 10.39
CA GLY A 181 2.54 -11.14 9.26
C GLY A 181 3.50 -12.26 9.67
N TYR A 182 4.48 -11.94 10.51
CA TYR A 182 5.40 -12.92 11.09
C TYR A 182 4.70 -13.93 11.99
N PHE A 183 3.74 -13.49 12.81
CA PHE A 183 2.87 -14.37 13.60
C PHE A 183 2.16 -15.39 12.72
N LEU A 184 1.56 -14.94 11.61
CA LEU A 184 0.88 -15.81 10.65
C LEU A 184 1.86 -16.80 9.98
N ALA A 185 3.10 -16.39 9.73
CA ALA A 185 4.13 -17.28 9.18
C ALA A 185 4.52 -18.38 10.17
N GLU A 186 4.67 -18.05 11.45
CA GLU A 186 4.92 -19.00 12.53
C GLU A 186 3.78 -20.02 12.68
N LEU A 187 2.53 -19.57 12.64
CA LEU A 187 1.35 -20.46 12.73
C LEU A 187 1.16 -21.35 11.50
N ASN A 188 1.33 -20.79 10.29
CA ASN A 188 1.10 -21.52 9.04
C ASN A 188 2.30 -22.38 8.62
N SER A 189 3.48 -22.18 9.22
CA SER A 189 4.62 -23.07 8.99
C SER A 189 4.36 -24.50 9.49
N ASP A 190 3.35 -24.71 10.36
CA ASP A 190 2.88 -26.02 10.83
C ASP A 190 2.10 -26.81 9.75
N ILE A 191 2.01 -26.30 8.52
CA ILE A 191 1.41 -27.01 7.40
C ILE A 191 2.49 -27.92 6.77
N PRO A 192 2.50 -29.24 7.02
CA PRO A 192 3.34 -30.14 6.23
C PRO A 192 2.95 -30.02 4.76
N THR A 193 3.95 -30.07 3.89
CA THR A 193 3.84 -30.09 2.41
C THR A 193 3.05 -31.27 1.85
N ASN A 194 2.53 -32.15 2.71
CA ASN A 194 1.56 -33.16 2.32
C ASN A 194 0.18 -32.52 2.20
N VAL A 195 -0.19 -32.27 0.94
CA VAL A 195 -1.52 -31.99 0.42
C VAL A 195 -2.43 -33.21 0.65
N LYS A 196 -2.61 -33.63 1.90
CA LYS A 196 -3.83 -34.32 2.30
C LYS A 196 -4.75 -33.21 2.75
N GLU A 197 -5.72 -32.95 1.89
CA GLU A 197 -6.91 -32.15 2.13
C GLU A 197 -7.20 -32.10 3.62
N ARG A 198 -6.99 -30.93 4.24
CA ARG A 198 -7.71 -30.66 5.48
C ARG A 198 -9.17 -30.73 5.09
N GLN A 199 -9.80 -31.88 5.29
CA GLN A 199 -11.21 -31.98 5.58
C GLN A 199 -11.42 -31.18 6.86
N PHE A 200 -11.44 -29.86 6.72
CA PHE A 200 -12.04 -29.00 7.72
C PHE A 200 -13.51 -29.38 7.69
N GLY A 201 -13.91 -30.30 8.58
CA GLY A 201 -15.27 -30.29 9.10
C GLY A 201 -15.48 -28.92 9.72
N THR A 202 -15.85 -27.93 8.90
CA THR A 202 -16.08 -26.57 9.38
C THR A 202 -17.38 -26.63 10.15
N SER A 203 -17.27 -26.76 11.47
CA SER A 203 -18.38 -26.45 12.36
C SER A 203 -18.94 -25.09 11.92
N ILE A 204 -20.25 -25.03 11.69
CA ILE A 204 -20.97 -23.82 11.26
C ILE A 204 -20.55 -22.62 12.14
N PHE A 205 -20.36 -22.86 13.45
CA PHE A 205 -19.88 -21.87 14.40
C PHE A 205 -18.53 -21.24 14.01
N LYS A 206 -17.55 -22.05 13.60
CA LYS A 206 -16.23 -21.56 13.16
C LYS A 206 -16.38 -20.74 11.88
N THR A 207 -17.19 -21.19 10.92
CA THR A 207 -17.41 -20.41 9.69
C THR A 207 -18.08 -19.08 9.99
N THR A 208 -19.15 -19.09 10.80
CA THR A 208 -19.86 -17.88 11.22
C THR A 208 -18.91 -16.90 11.92
N LEU A 209 -18.08 -17.37 12.86
CA LEU A 209 -17.10 -16.54 13.56
C LEU A 209 -16.10 -15.87 12.59
N HIS A 210 -15.52 -16.62 11.66
CA HIS A 210 -14.57 -16.00 10.72
C HIS A 210 -15.28 -15.07 9.73
N THR A 211 -16.52 -15.36 9.33
CA THR A 211 -17.29 -14.42 8.50
C THR A 211 -17.63 -13.13 9.23
N THR A 212 -18.02 -13.19 10.51
CA THR A 212 -18.27 -11.97 11.29
C THR A 212 -16.98 -11.18 11.51
N MET A 213 -15.85 -11.85 11.76
CA MET A 213 -14.54 -11.20 11.80
C MET A 213 -14.16 -10.53 10.46
N ALA A 214 -14.47 -11.16 9.32
CA ALA A 214 -14.21 -10.57 8.00
C ALA A 214 -15.08 -9.33 7.76
N ILE A 215 -16.37 -9.38 8.11
CA ILE A 215 -17.30 -8.24 7.99
C ILE A 215 -16.87 -7.10 8.92
N ALA A 216 -16.56 -7.40 10.18
CA ALA A 216 -16.03 -6.42 11.13
C ALA A 216 -14.70 -5.82 10.64
N GLY A 217 -13.82 -6.65 10.08
CA GLY A 217 -12.56 -6.21 9.47
C GLY A 217 -12.77 -5.24 8.30
N LEU A 218 -13.72 -5.55 7.39
CA LEU A 218 -14.10 -4.68 6.28
C LEU A 218 -14.72 -3.35 6.75
N PHE A 219 -15.56 -3.40 7.79
CA PHE A 219 -16.14 -2.21 8.40
C PHE A 219 -15.05 -1.29 8.96
N LEU A 220 -14.12 -1.83 9.77
CA LEU A 220 -13.00 -1.06 10.34
C LEU A 220 -12.02 -0.56 9.27
N LEU A 221 -11.82 -1.31 8.18
CA LEU A 221 -11.02 -0.87 7.03
C LEU A 221 -11.66 0.29 6.27
N SER A 222 -12.98 0.44 6.36
CA SER A 222 -13.75 1.52 5.75
C SER A 222 -13.77 2.80 6.60
N TYR A 223 -13.02 2.83 7.72
CA TYR A 223 -12.94 4.00 8.59
C TYR A 223 -12.45 5.24 7.80
N PRO A 224 -13.16 6.38 7.88
CA PRO A 224 -12.89 7.56 7.07
C PRO A 224 -11.56 8.22 7.44
N ARG A 225 -10.88 8.79 6.44
CA ARG A 225 -9.60 9.50 6.66
C ARG A 225 -9.79 10.87 7.32
N LYS A 226 -10.94 11.50 7.09
CA LYS A 226 -11.37 12.70 7.81
C LYS A 226 -12.10 12.28 9.08
N PHE A 227 -11.95 13.07 10.12
CA PHE A 227 -12.61 12.84 11.40
C PHE A 227 -14.13 12.68 11.19
N PRO A 228 -14.74 11.61 11.73
CA PRO A 228 -16.14 11.31 11.49
C PRO A 228 -17.04 12.39 12.13
N SER A 229 -17.77 13.12 11.29
CA SER A 229 -18.82 14.06 11.71
C SER A 229 -20.12 13.32 12.04
N SER A 230 -20.90 13.86 12.98
CA SER A 230 -22.22 13.34 13.39
C SER A 230 -23.25 13.39 12.28
N GLU A 231 -23.09 14.32 11.34
CA GLU A 231 -24.05 14.52 10.25
C GLU A 231 -23.90 13.49 9.12
N TYR A 232 -22.69 12.94 8.90
CA TYR A 232 -22.40 12.16 7.69
C TYR A 232 -21.89 10.74 7.95
N THR A 233 -21.47 10.39 9.18
CA THR A 233 -20.77 9.12 9.48
C THR A 233 -21.21 8.48 10.80
N THR A 234 -22.49 8.17 10.93
CA THR A 234 -23.17 7.78 12.17
C THR A 234 -22.65 6.50 12.86
N GLY A 235 -21.96 5.59 12.15
CA GLY A 235 -21.41 4.35 12.74
C GLY A 235 -19.99 4.46 13.32
N PHE A 236 -19.15 5.34 12.77
CA PHE A 236 -17.73 5.42 13.16
C PHE A 236 -17.51 6.25 14.43
N GLN A 237 -18.53 6.98 14.88
CA GLN A 237 -18.45 7.84 16.06
C GLN A 237 -18.22 7.05 17.35
N PHE A 238 -18.84 5.88 17.47
CA PHE A 238 -18.64 4.99 18.63
C PHE A 238 -17.20 4.51 18.79
N LEU A 239 -16.41 4.54 17.72
CA LEU A 239 -15.01 4.14 17.73
C LEU A 239 -14.08 5.29 18.13
N VAL A 240 -14.52 6.55 18.07
CA VAL A 240 -13.69 7.72 18.40
C VAL A 240 -13.25 7.75 19.86
N PRO A 241 -14.11 7.46 20.87
CA PRO A 241 -13.68 7.43 22.26
C PRO A 241 -12.62 6.36 22.55
N LEU A 242 -12.68 5.24 21.81
CA LEU A 242 -11.82 4.07 21.99
C LEU A 242 -10.42 4.22 21.35
N THR A 243 -10.15 5.33 20.68
CA THR A 243 -8.86 5.55 20.03
C THR A 243 -7.81 6.00 21.05
N PRO A 244 -6.63 5.35 21.11
CA PRO A 244 -5.55 5.80 21.97
C PRO A 244 -5.14 7.26 21.68
N ALA A 245 -4.77 8.00 22.72
CA ALA A 245 -4.39 9.43 22.63
C ALA A 245 -3.13 9.68 21.76
N THR A 246 -2.33 8.64 21.51
CA THR A 246 -1.16 8.66 20.62
C THR A 246 -1.53 8.89 19.15
N TYR A 247 -2.77 8.59 18.76
CA TYR A 247 -3.31 8.91 17.44
C TYR A 247 -4.04 10.26 17.53
N PRO A 248 -3.41 11.38 17.11
CA PRO A 248 -4.05 12.69 17.19
C PRO A 248 -5.38 12.73 16.43
N ARG A 249 -6.42 13.15 17.15
CA ARG A 249 -7.71 13.54 16.60
C ARG A 249 -7.55 14.84 15.81
N ALA A 250 -8.37 15.05 14.77
CA ALA A 250 -8.39 16.31 14.04
C ALA A 250 -8.74 17.46 15.00
N GLY A 251 -7.75 18.28 15.34
CA GLY A 251 -7.88 19.43 16.24
C GLY A 251 -6.53 20.12 16.42
N GLY A 252 -6.25 21.15 15.62
CA GLY A 252 -4.99 21.91 15.64
C GLY A 252 -4.07 21.70 14.42
N LYS A 253 -2.78 22.05 14.54
CA LYS A 253 -1.76 22.00 13.44
C LYS A 253 -1.39 20.58 12.93
N ARG A 254 -2.01 19.50 13.42
CA ARG A 254 -1.69 18.10 13.06
C ARG A 254 -2.82 17.44 12.27
N SER A 255 -2.45 16.64 11.26
CA SER A 255 -3.37 15.82 10.46
C SER A 255 -3.96 14.69 11.31
N ASP A 256 -5.24 14.36 11.07
CA ASP A 256 -5.93 13.23 11.70
C ASP A 256 -5.26 11.90 11.34
N SER A 257 -4.89 11.11 12.35
CA SER A 257 -4.35 9.76 12.19
C SER A 257 -5.20 8.68 12.84
N THR A 258 -6.42 9.00 13.26
CA THR A 258 -7.34 8.05 13.93
C THR A 258 -7.63 6.81 13.05
N HIS A 259 -7.72 7.02 11.74
CA HIS A 259 -7.88 5.95 10.74
C HIS A 259 -6.69 4.97 10.71
N GLU A 260 -5.51 5.41 11.13
CA GLU A 260 -4.31 4.56 11.20
C GLU A 260 -4.42 3.49 12.28
N PHE A 261 -5.20 3.71 13.34
CA PHE A 261 -5.45 2.69 14.35
C PHE A 261 -6.48 1.65 13.88
N TRP A 262 -7.69 2.10 13.53
CA TRP A 262 -8.81 1.20 13.21
C TRP A 262 -8.60 0.37 11.96
N GLN A 263 -8.06 0.96 10.88
CA GLN A 263 -7.80 0.17 9.67
C GLN A 263 -6.68 -0.86 9.90
N THR A 264 -5.81 -0.67 10.91
CA THR A 264 -4.76 -1.66 11.27
C THR A 264 -5.40 -2.89 11.90
N ILE A 265 -6.25 -2.68 12.89
CA ILE A 265 -7.07 -3.74 13.50
C ILE A 265 -7.93 -4.43 12.44
N GLY A 266 -8.61 -3.63 11.59
CA GLY A 266 -9.44 -4.14 10.51
C GLY A 266 -8.66 -5.03 9.53
N SER A 267 -7.44 -4.64 9.16
CA SER A 267 -6.57 -5.46 8.31
C SER A 267 -6.13 -6.77 8.96
N MET A 268 -5.81 -6.75 10.27
CA MET A 268 -5.42 -7.96 11.01
C MET A 268 -6.59 -8.95 11.07
N LEU A 269 -7.79 -8.47 11.42
CA LEU A 269 -9.01 -9.28 11.47
C LEU A 269 -9.37 -9.85 10.10
N LEU A 270 -9.31 -9.03 9.05
CA LEU A 270 -9.65 -9.47 7.70
C LEU A 270 -8.67 -10.54 7.21
N VAL A 271 -7.36 -10.32 7.34
CA VAL A 271 -6.35 -11.30 6.90
C VAL A 271 -6.46 -12.60 7.71
N TRP A 272 -6.65 -12.50 9.02
CA TRP A 272 -6.89 -13.67 9.87
C TRP A 272 -8.11 -14.46 9.41
N ALA A 273 -9.26 -13.79 9.23
CA ALA A 273 -10.48 -14.43 8.75
C ALA A 273 -10.30 -15.09 7.38
N LEU A 274 -9.65 -14.39 6.44
CA LEU A 274 -9.41 -14.90 5.10
C LEU A 274 -8.53 -16.15 5.11
N LEU A 275 -7.60 -16.32 6.06
CA LEU A 275 -6.76 -17.52 6.19
C LEU A 275 -7.56 -18.78 6.57
N TYR A 276 -8.68 -18.63 7.30
CA TYR A 276 -9.50 -19.74 7.78
C TYR A 276 -10.83 -19.91 7.03
N LEU A 277 -11.04 -19.16 5.93
CA LEU A 277 -12.23 -19.25 5.07
C LEU A 277 -11.90 -19.89 3.71
N PRO A 278 -11.85 -21.25 3.62
CA PRO A 278 -11.39 -21.95 2.41
C PRO A 278 -12.29 -21.70 1.18
N ARG A 279 -13.60 -21.48 1.38
CA ARG A 279 -14.53 -21.16 0.29
C ARG A 279 -14.19 -19.83 -0.38
N ILE A 280 -13.92 -18.78 0.41
CA ILE A 280 -13.57 -17.46 -0.11
C ILE A 280 -12.19 -17.49 -0.77
N GLN A 281 -11.23 -18.20 -0.16
CA GLN A 281 -9.92 -18.42 -0.78
C GLN A 281 -10.07 -19.05 -2.17
N LYS A 282 -10.80 -20.16 -2.28
CA LYS A 282 -10.95 -20.89 -3.54
C LYS A 282 -11.72 -20.10 -4.61
N LEU A 283 -12.85 -19.49 -4.23
CA LEU A 283 -13.74 -18.82 -5.19
C LEU A 283 -13.23 -17.43 -5.59
N VAL A 284 -12.71 -16.66 -4.65
CA VAL A 284 -12.37 -15.24 -4.87
C VAL A 284 -10.87 -15.07 -5.08
N LEU A 285 -10.03 -15.56 -4.17
CA LEU A 285 -8.59 -15.24 -4.17
C LEU A 285 -7.79 -16.11 -5.15
N CYS A 286 -8.13 -17.40 -5.28
CA CYS A 286 -7.42 -18.36 -6.14
C CYS A 286 -7.87 -18.34 -7.61
N ASN A 287 -8.84 -17.50 -7.98
CA ASN A 287 -9.25 -17.36 -9.38
C ASN A 287 -8.13 -16.70 -10.21
N LYS A 288 -8.05 -17.04 -11.50
CA LYS A 288 -7.04 -16.54 -12.45
C LYS A 288 -6.98 -15.02 -12.48
N VAL A 289 -8.13 -14.35 -12.42
CA VAL A 289 -8.23 -12.89 -12.43
C VAL A 289 -7.59 -12.28 -11.18
N SER A 290 -7.95 -12.74 -9.98
CA SER A 290 -7.39 -12.25 -8.71
C SER A 290 -5.90 -12.54 -8.60
N GLN A 291 -5.46 -13.71 -9.06
CA GLN A 291 -4.04 -14.06 -9.11
C GLN A 291 -3.26 -13.18 -10.10
N TYR A 292 -3.87 -12.81 -11.23
CA TYR A 292 -3.29 -11.85 -12.16
C TYR A 292 -3.13 -10.46 -11.51
N PHE A 293 -4.17 -9.94 -10.88
CA PHE A 293 -4.10 -8.68 -10.13
C PHE A 293 -3.05 -8.73 -9.01
N GLY A 294 -2.87 -9.88 -8.35
CA GLY A 294 -1.80 -10.09 -7.37
C GLY A 294 -0.39 -10.02 -7.98
N LYS A 295 -0.21 -10.44 -9.24
CA LYS A 295 1.10 -10.36 -9.93
C LYS A 295 1.48 -8.93 -10.31
N ILE A 296 0.50 -8.14 -10.76
CA ILE A 296 0.71 -6.75 -11.20
C ILE A 296 0.46 -5.72 -10.10
N SER A 297 0.13 -6.13 -8.87
CA SER A 297 -0.31 -5.21 -7.80
C SER A 297 0.69 -4.11 -7.49
N PHE A 298 1.99 -4.44 -7.53
CA PHE A 298 3.05 -3.45 -7.29
C PHE A 298 3.17 -2.46 -8.44
N ALA A 299 3.05 -2.91 -9.69
CA ALA A 299 3.01 -2.04 -10.85
C ALA A 299 1.75 -1.15 -10.87
N ILE A 300 0.58 -1.66 -10.48
CA ILE A 300 -0.64 -0.85 -10.30
C ILE A 300 -0.38 0.23 -9.24
N TYR A 301 0.22 -0.14 -8.11
CA TYR A 301 0.55 0.80 -7.05
C TYR A 301 1.52 1.89 -7.51
N ILE A 302 2.48 1.59 -8.38
CA ILE A 302 3.38 2.62 -8.93
C ILE A 302 2.64 3.49 -9.95
N MET A 303 1.84 2.90 -10.85
CA MET A 303 1.31 3.58 -12.05
C MET A 303 -0.03 4.32 -11.86
N HIS A 304 -0.77 4.02 -10.79
CA HIS A 304 -2.12 4.58 -10.60
C HIS A 304 -2.11 6.11 -10.48
N ALA A 305 -1.13 6.70 -9.78
CA ALA A 305 -1.07 8.14 -9.57
C ALA A 305 -0.83 8.90 -10.89
N GLN A 306 0.10 8.42 -11.72
CA GLN A 306 0.45 8.97 -13.03
C GLN A 306 -0.74 8.83 -13.99
N THR A 307 -1.45 7.70 -13.95
CA THR A 307 -2.65 7.48 -14.76
C THR A 307 -3.78 8.42 -14.33
N GLN A 308 -3.98 8.62 -13.03
CA GLN A 308 -4.95 9.58 -12.49
C GLN A 308 -4.60 11.02 -12.87
N HIS A 309 -3.33 11.41 -12.73
CA HIS A 309 -2.84 12.75 -13.05
C HIS A 309 -2.93 13.10 -14.54
N SER A 310 -2.88 12.10 -15.41
CA SER A 310 -2.97 12.28 -16.86
C SER A 310 -4.40 12.05 -17.36
N ILE A 311 -4.71 10.80 -17.69
CA ILE A 311 -5.97 10.40 -18.32
C ILE A 311 -7.14 10.58 -17.34
N GLY A 312 -6.94 10.32 -16.05
CA GLY A 312 -8.01 10.45 -15.05
C GLY A 312 -8.63 11.85 -15.02
N TYR A 313 -7.82 12.88 -14.80
CA TYR A 313 -8.33 14.26 -14.85
C TYR A 313 -8.81 14.66 -16.24
N TRP A 314 -8.13 14.22 -17.31
CA TRP A 314 -8.55 14.51 -18.67
C TRP A 314 -9.96 13.99 -18.96
N VAL A 315 -10.26 12.75 -18.57
CA VAL A 315 -11.58 12.11 -18.74
C VAL A 315 -12.64 12.87 -17.98
N VAL A 316 -12.38 13.23 -16.72
CA VAL A 316 -13.38 13.97 -15.92
C VAL A 316 -13.65 15.34 -16.53
N VAL A 317 -12.62 16.11 -16.86
CA VAL A 317 -12.80 17.46 -17.44
C VAL A 317 -13.53 17.40 -18.79
N ASN A 318 -13.12 16.51 -19.69
CA ASN A 318 -13.76 16.42 -21.01
C ASN A 318 -15.14 15.78 -20.95
N GLY A 319 -15.37 14.81 -20.05
CA GLY A 319 -16.69 14.27 -19.77
C GLY A 319 -17.65 15.34 -19.25
N LEU A 320 -17.19 16.20 -18.33
CA LEU A 320 -18.00 17.32 -17.84
C LEU A 320 -18.27 18.37 -18.93
N LYS A 321 -17.33 18.61 -19.85
CA LYS A 321 -17.56 19.45 -21.04
C LYS A 321 -18.62 18.85 -21.96
N PHE A 322 -18.52 17.55 -22.25
CA PHE A 322 -19.42 16.84 -23.13
C PHE A 322 -20.87 16.88 -22.63
N VAL A 323 -21.05 16.69 -21.32
CA VAL A 323 -22.38 16.73 -20.68
C VAL A 323 -22.85 18.17 -20.40
N GLY A 324 -22.03 19.18 -20.72
CA GLY A 324 -22.37 20.59 -20.57
C GLY A 324 -22.39 21.09 -19.12
N LEU A 325 -21.77 20.35 -18.19
CA LEU A 325 -21.57 20.76 -16.79
C LEU A 325 -20.35 21.66 -16.59
N TRP A 326 -19.47 21.71 -17.59
CA TRP A 326 -18.30 22.60 -17.62
C TRP A 326 -18.49 23.65 -18.70
N ARG A 327 -18.86 24.89 -18.32
CA ARG A 327 -19.19 25.97 -19.26
C ARG A 327 -18.32 27.20 -19.01
N TYR A 328 -18.05 27.94 -20.08
CA TYR A 328 -17.38 29.22 -19.96
C TYR A 328 -18.33 30.23 -19.31
N ASN A 329 -17.97 30.69 -18.11
CA ASN A 329 -18.72 31.71 -17.41
C ASN A 329 -18.33 33.07 -17.98
N VAL A 330 -19.22 33.65 -18.79
CA VAL A 330 -19.02 34.93 -19.48
C VAL A 330 -18.77 36.07 -18.49
N GLN A 331 -19.39 36.04 -17.31
CA GLN A 331 -19.23 37.10 -16.29
C GLN A 331 -17.87 37.05 -15.61
N LYS A 332 -17.36 35.84 -15.32
CA LYS A 332 -16.06 35.67 -14.65
C LYS A 332 -14.90 35.51 -15.63
N LYS A 333 -15.17 35.41 -16.93
CA LYS A 333 -14.20 35.07 -17.99
C LYS A 333 -13.41 33.78 -17.70
N VAL A 334 -13.99 32.84 -16.95
CA VAL A 334 -13.36 31.61 -16.49
C VAL A 334 -14.29 30.43 -16.75
N TRP A 335 -13.74 29.24 -17.00
CA TRP A 335 -14.53 28.02 -17.06
C TRP A 335 -15.00 27.61 -15.66
N ASP A 336 -16.31 27.58 -15.45
CA ASP A 336 -16.93 27.22 -14.16
C ASP A 336 -17.79 25.96 -14.29
N PHE A 337 -17.93 25.28 -13.15
CA PHE A 337 -18.82 24.14 -12.98
C PHE A 337 -20.24 24.58 -12.68
N VAL A 338 -21.21 23.97 -13.36
CA VAL A 338 -22.64 24.20 -13.13
C VAL A 338 -23.08 23.40 -11.90
N SER A 339 -23.38 24.10 -10.81
CA SER A 339 -23.89 23.51 -9.56
C SER A 339 -25.32 22.97 -9.71
N GLY A 340 -25.65 21.87 -9.01
CA GLY A 340 -27.02 21.33 -8.94
C GLY A 340 -27.21 19.95 -9.61
N HIS A 341 -26.21 19.46 -10.33
CA HIS A 341 -26.27 18.17 -11.04
C HIS A 341 -25.31 17.12 -10.44
N ASN A 342 -25.42 16.88 -9.13
CA ASN A 342 -24.51 15.99 -8.40
C ASN A 342 -24.57 14.54 -8.91
N GLU A 343 -25.75 14.06 -9.31
CA GLU A 343 -25.92 12.70 -9.85
C GLU A 343 -25.20 12.52 -11.19
N LEU A 344 -25.34 13.51 -12.08
CA LEU A 344 -24.70 13.52 -13.39
C LEU A 344 -23.18 13.65 -13.27
N TYR A 345 -22.71 14.49 -12.34
CA TYR A 345 -21.31 14.57 -11.97
C TYR A 345 -20.77 13.22 -11.47
N ALA A 346 -21.49 12.58 -10.55
CA ALA A 346 -21.13 11.26 -10.04
C ALA A 346 -21.10 10.21 -11.16
N ALA A 347 -22.06 10.23 -12.09
CA ALA A 347 -22.09 9.33 -13.23
C ALA A 347 -20.88 9.53 -14.17
N VAL A 348 -20.49 10.77 -14.46
CA VAL A 348 -19.30 11.07 -15.28
C VAL A 348 -18.03 10.59 -14.59
N VAL A 349 -17.88 10.86 -13.29
CA VAL A 349 -16.69 10.45 -12.53
C VAL A 349 -16.61 8.93 -12.38
N LEU A 350 -17.69 8.27 -11.98
CA LEU A 350 -17.75 6.82 -11.80
C LEU A 350 -17.64 6.09 -13.13
N GLY A 351 -18.37 6.54 -14.16
CA GLY A 351 -18.28 5.98 -15.51
C GLY A 351 -16.88 6.16 -16.11
N GLY A 352 -16.32 7.36 -16.03
CA GLY A 352 -14.95 7.62 -16.47
C GLY A 352 -13.92 6.78 -15.72
N PHE A 353 -14.09 6.59 -14.41
CA PHE A 353 -13.22 5.72 -13.63
C PHE A 353 -13.33 4.25 -14.06
N ILE A 354 -14.55 3.69 -14.12
CA ILE A 354 -14.79 2.26 -14.39
C ILE A 354 -14.40 1.89 -15.83
N PHE A 355 -14.77 2.72 -16.80
CA PHE A 355 -14.62 2.37 -18.22
C PHE A 355 -13.33 2.85 -18.85
N ILE A 356 -12.67 3.89 -18.30
CA ILE A 356 -11.46 4.47 -18.91
C ILE A 356 -10.28 4.41 -17.95
N THR A 357 -10.35 5.06 -16.79
CA THR A 357 -9.18 5.21 -15.91
C THR A 357 -8.72 3.87 -15.34
N PHE A 358 -9.63 3.02 -14.86
CA PHE A 358 -9.29 1.72 -14.27
C PHE A 358 -8.70 0.75 -15.31
N PRO A 359 -9.33 0.50 -16.48
CA PRO A 359 -8.75 -0.35 -17.52
C PRO A 359 -7.39 0.18 -18.00
N THR A 360 -7.26 1.50 -18.18
CA THR A 360 -5.99 2.10 -18.60
C THR A 360 -4.90 1.90 -17.55
N THR A 361 -5.23 2.06 -16.27
CA THR A 361 -4.30 1.79 -15.16
C THR A 361 -3.83 0.34 -15.20
N VAL A 362 -4.75 -0.61 -15.44
CA VAL A 362 -4.41 -2.04 -15.54
C VAL A 362 -3.52 -2.33 -16.74
N CYS A 363 -3.82 -1.77 -17.92
CA CYS A 363 -3.02 -1.93 -19.12
C CYS A 363 -1.61 -1.36 -18.96
N TRP A 364 -1.50 -0.13 -18.47
CA TRP A 364 -0.21 0.51 -18.22
C TRP A 364 0.60 -0.21 -17.14
N ALA A 365 -0.07 -0.68 -16.08
CA ALA A 365 0.57 -1.48 -15.05
C ALA A 365 1.06 -2.83 -15.58
N ASP A 366 0.35 -3.52 -16.48
CA ASP A 366 0.84 -4.76 -17.09
C ASP A 366 2.09 -4.52 -17.95
N VAL A 367 2.10 -3.46 -18.75
CA VAL A 367 3.28 -3.07 -19.55
C VAL A 367 4.47 -2.76 -18.62
N PHE A 368 4.23 -1.96 -17.58
CA PHE A 368 5.26 -1.62 -16.60
C PHE A 368 5.76 -2.84 -15.84
N TRP A 369 4.86 -3.75 -15.47
CA TRP A 369 5.21 -4.99 -14.78
C TRP A 369 6.14 -5.87 -15.63
N ARG A 370 5.83 -6.07 -16.92
CA ARG A 370 6.66 -6.88 -17.83
C ARG A 370 7.98 -6.22 -18.17
N GLY A 371 7.97 -4.91 -18.39
CA GLY A 371 9.13 -4.13 -18.83
C GLY A 371 10.12 -3.80 -17.71
N VAL A 372 9.62 -3.54 -16.49
CA VAL A 372 10.44 -3.03 -15.38
C VAL A 372 10.42 -3.97 -14.19
N ASP A 373 9.26 -4.21 -13.58
CA ASP A 373 9.19 -4.92 -12.29
C ASP A 373 9.73 -6.36 -12.40
N LEU A 374 9.25 -7.13 -13.37
CA LEU A 374 9.71 -8.51 -13.60
C LEU A 374 11.20 -8.56 -13.97
N GLN A 375 11.68 -7.58 -14.75
CA GLN A 375 13.09 -7.51 -15.13
C GLN A 375 13.97 -7.14 -13.93
N SER A 376 13.50 -6.29 -13.02
CA SER A 376 14.22 -5.96 -11.79
C SER A 376 14.45 -7.20 -10.92
N VAL A 377 13.46 -8.09 -10.83
CA VAL A 377 13.59 -9.36 -10.10
C VAL A 377 14.59 -10.30 -10.79
N ARG A 378 14.54 -10.39 -12.12
CA ARG A 378 15.49 -11.20 -12.90
C ARG A 378 16.92 -10.68 -12.77
N PHE A 379 17.09 -9.36 -12.83
CA PHE A 379 18.37 -8.69 -12.62
C PHE A 379 18.96 -9.03 -11.24
N LEU A 380 18.16 -8.96 -10.17
CA LEU A 380 18.62 -9.31 -8.82
C LEU A 380 18.99 -10.79 -8.66
N ARG A 381 18.25 -11.71 -9.30
CA ARG A 381 18.59 -13.14 -9.31
C ARG A 381 19.90 -13.41 -10.04
N TRP A 382 20.16 -12.69 -11.13
CA TRP A 382 21.41 -12.78 -11.87
C TRP A 382 22.59 -12.16 -11.11
N LEU A 383 22.34 -11.07 -10.36
CA LEU A 383 23.36 -10.35 -9.59
C LEU A 383 23.80 -11.11 -8.34
N GLU A 384 22.88 -11.81 -7.68
CA GLU A 384 23.12 -12.55 -6.43
C GLU A 384 24.35 -13.49 -6.47
N PRO A 385 24.50 -14.42 -7.42
CA PRO A 385 25.66 -15.31 -7.47
C PRO A 385 26.97 -14.60 -7.81
N LYS A 386 26.93 -13.40 -8.39
CA LYS A 386 28.14 -12.65 -8.79
C LYS A 386 28.74 -11.80 -7.67
N ILE A 387 27.90 -11.34 -6.74
CA ILE A 387 28.32 -10.51 -5.61
C ILE A 387 28.60 -11.36 -4.36
N LYS A 388 27.93 -12.51 -4.22
CA LYS A 388 28.05 -13.34 -3.04
C LYS A 388 29.47 -13.93 -2.95
N ARG A 389 30.12 -13.68 -1.81
CA ARG A 389 31.43 -14.26 -1.45
C ARG A 389 31.34 -15.75 -1.20
#